data_AF-A0A2E3DB88-F1
#
_entry.id   AF-A0A2E3DB88-F1
#
_cell.length_a   1.000
_cell.length_b   1.000
_cell.length_c   1.000
_cell.angle_alpha   90.00
_cell.angle_beta   90.00
_cell.angle_gamma   90.00
#
_symmetry.space_group_name_H-M   'P 1'
#
loop_
_entity.id
_entity.type
_entity.pdbx_description
1 polymer ?
#
loop_
_entity_poly.entity_id
_entity_poly.type
_entity_poly.pdbx_seq_one_letter_code
_entity_poly.pdbx_strand_id
1 'polypeptide(L)'
;MPSVALGGRFRQEFLKILKEEKMPVIDMSALSPVGEFGSREWGEACAAASVKMLEAVELPKTINWAFTEDYTHPPQRLMGGGRTHSGYYIMVKNGKVSAADGIIPEARALPGFHVQLPWAYIANQSGALYGKEGQLQRSKDEALLMASIVEYLGRDNPFNLPINNEGKASYMLEPIGPWPAEVGRAVADGSEEGNGLHNIAATLQTASPEFVNLPVTSLRVPIFNEMTEDQKVSFLSACGVQI
;
A
#
# COMPACT_ATOMS: atom_id res chain seq x y z
N MET A 1 -5.30 -49.89 28.91
CA MET A 1 -5.54 -48.43 28.77
C MET A 1 -6.67 -48.25 27.76
N PRO A 2 -7.80 -47.59 28.09
CA PRO A 2 -8.88 -47.45 27.14
C PRO A 2 -8.54 -46.36 26.11
N SER A 3 -8.57 -46.75 24.84
CA SER A 3 -8.58 -45.86 23.69
C SER A 3 -9.91 -45.10 23.69
N VAL A 4 -9.87 -43.79 23.99
CA VAL A 4 -11.04 -42.92 23.83
C VAL A 4 -11.25 -42.69 22.33
N ALA A 5 -12.20 -43.42 21.75
CA ALA A 5 -12.65 -43.18 20.39
C ALA A 5 -13.45 -41.87 20.35
N LEU A 6 -12.83 -40.80 19.84
CA LEU A 6 -13.55 -39.57 19.50
C LEU A 6 -14.58 -39.89 18.42
N GLY A 7 -15.87 -39.69 18.74
CA GLY A 7 -17.00 -40.01 17.87
C GLY A 7 -16.91 -39.29 16.52
N GLY A 8 -17.41 -39.93 15.45
CA GLY A 8 -17.27 -39.47 14.07
C GLY A 8 -17.78 -38.04 13.80
N ARG A 9 -18.72 -37.54 14.61
CA ARG A 9 -19.21 -36.16 14.54
C ARG A 9 -18.15 -35.13 14.94
N PHE A 10 -17.41 -35.39 16.02
CA PHE A 10 -16.30 -34.53 16.50
C PHE A 10 -15.15 -34.47 15.49
N ARG A 11 -14.86 -35.61 14.84
CA ARG A 11 -13.82 -35.69 13.81
C ARG A 11 -14.22 -34.92 12.55
N GLN A 12 -15.50 -34.95 12.17
CA GLN A 12 -15.99 -34.17 11.04
C GLN A 12 -16.09 -32.68 11.34
N GLU A 13 -16.48 -32.28 12.55
CA GLU A 13 -16.49 -30.86 12.97
C GLU A 13 -15.06 -30.31 13.03
N PHE A 14 -14.10 -31.08 13.55
CA PHE A 14 -12.69 -30.70 13.58
C PHE A 14 -12.06 -30.65 12.17
N LEU A 15 -12.39 -31.61 11.29
CA LEU A 15 -11.99 -31.57 9.88
C LEU A 15 -12.68 -30.47 9.08
N LYS A 16 -13.85 -30.01 9.52
CA LYS A 16 -14.58 -28.88 8.94
C LYS A 16 -13.95 -27.55 9.38
N ILE A 17 -13.61 -27.41 10.66
CA ILE A 17 -12.80 -26.28 11.19
C ILE A 17 -11.45 -26.20 10.46
N LEU A 18 -10.75 -27.33 10.29
CA LEU A 18 -9.50 -27.39 9.52
C LEU A 18 -9.66 -27.18 8.00
N LYS A 19 -10.89 -27.31 7.47
CA LYS A 19 -11.20 -27.03 6.05
C LYS A 19 -11.77 -25.62 5.83
N GLU A 20 -12.26 -24.96 6.87
CA GLU A 20 -12.88 -23.63 6.81
C GLU A 20 -11.94 -22.51 7.29
N GLU A 21 -10.93 -22.82 8.11
CA GLU A 21 -9.83 -21.88 8.41
C GLU A 21 -8.71 -22.03 7.38
N LYS A 22 -8.93 -21.54 6.15
CA LYS A 22 -7.80 -21.31 5.24
C LYS A 22 -7.01 -20.15 5.83
N MET A 23 -5.93 -20.46 6.56
CA MET A 23 -4.99 -19.45 7.02
C MET A 23 -4.51 -18.62 5.82
N PRO A 24 -4.45 -17.28 5.95
CA PRO A 24 -3.86 -16.45 4.91
C PRO A 24 -2.46 -16.94 4.55
N VAL A 25 -2.06 -16.73 3.29
CA VAL A 25 -0.78 -17.19 2.75
C VAL A 25 0.41 -16.60 3.52
N ILE A 26 0.25 -15.39 4.05
CA ILE A 26 1.26 -14.71 4.85
C ILE A 26 0.92 -14.84 6.33
N ASP A 27 1.84 -15.43 7.09
CA ASP A 27 1.79 -15.43 8.55
C ASP A 27 2.26 -14.07 9.07
N MET A 28 1.31 -13.24 9.51
CA MET A 28 1.58 -11.91 10.05
C MET A 28 2.46 -11.95 11.31
N SER A 29 2.40 -13.03 12.09
CA SER A 29 3.20 -13.15 13.33
C SER A 29 4.69 -13.33 13.08
N ALA A 30 5.05 -13.76 11.86
CA ALA A 30 6.43 -13.92 11.41
C ALA A 30 7.00 -12.64 10.76
N LEU A 31 6.19 -11.61 10.54
CA LEU A 31 6.65 -10.36 9.95
C LEU A 31 7.29 -9.46 11.01
N SER A 32 8.33 -8.75 10.59
CA SER A 32 8.94 -7.67 11.37
C SER A 32 9.24 -6.50 10.44
N PRO A 33 9.33 -5.26 10.95
CA PRO A 33 9.68 -4.11 10.12
C PRO A 33 11.05 -4.31 9.46
N VAL A 34 11.12 -4.08 8.15
CA VAL A 34 12.34 -4.27 7.35
C VAL A 34 12.91 -2.97 6.82
N GLY A 35 12.12 -1.89 6.77
CA GLY A 35 12.56 -0.60 6.27
C GLY A 35 11.46 0.45 6.27
N GLU A 36 11.85 1.70 6.01
CA GLU A 36 10.92 2.82 5.87
C GLU A 36 10.04 2.67 4.61
N PHE A 37 8.88 3.34 4.60
CA PHE A 37 8.02 3.40 3.42
C PHE A 37 8.78 3.93 2.20
N GLY A 38 8.77 3.18 1.10
CA GLY A 38 9.53 3.52 -0.12
C GLY A 38 11.02 3.18 -0.08
N SER A 39 11.57 2.67 1.03
CA SER A 39 12.91 2.08 1.04
C SER A 39 12.99 0.83 0.14
N ARG A 40 14.21 0.44 -0.25
CA ARG A 40 14.40 -0.74 -1.10
C ARG A 40 13.98 -1.99 -0.37
N GLU A 41 14.41 -2.14 0.87
CA GLU A 41 14.15 -3.29 1.71
C GLU A 41 12.65 -3.49 1.92
N TRP A 42 11.92 -2.39 2.16
CA TRP A 42 10.46 -2.42 2.26
C TRP A 42 9.78 -2.76 0.92
N GLY A 43 10.21 -2.15 -0.18
CA GLY A 43 9.68 -2.42 -1.53
C GLY A 43 9.89 -3.86 -1.98
N GLU A 44 11.08 -4.41 -1.77
CA GLU A 44 11.42 -5.82 -2.04
C GLU A 44 10.57 -6.77 -1.20
N ALA A 45 10.33 -6.46 0.08
CA ALA A 45 9.49 -7.28 0.94
C ALA A 45 8.01 -7.23 0.53
N CYS A 46 7.47 -6.07 0.16
CA CYS A 46 6.12 -5.93 -0.37
C CYS A 46 5.95 -6.70 -1.69
N ALA A 47 6.92 -6.58 -2.59
CA ALA A 47 6.96 -7.34 -3.83
C ALA A 47 6.98 -8.86 -3.55
N ALA A 48 7.85 -9.34 -2.66
CA ALA A 48 7.94 -10.74 -2.30
C ALA A 48 6.63 -11.28 -1.68
N ALA A 49 5.97 -10.49 -0.82
CA ALA A 49 4.67 -10.85 -0.27
C ALA A 49 3.59 -10.94 -1.38
N SER A 50 3.55 -9.97 -2.28
CA SER A 50 2.59 -9.97 -3.39
C SER A 50 2.75 -11.19 -4.31
N VAL A 51 3.99 -11.60 -4.62
CA VAL A 51 4.27 -12.81 -5.39
C VAL A 51 3.73 -14.04 -4.68
N LYS A 52 4.04 -14.20 -3.39
CA LYS A 52 3.55 -15.33 -2.58
C LYS A 52 2.01 -15.41 -2.59
N MET A 53 1.34 -14.28 -2.36
CA MET A 53 -0.13 -14.22 -2.32
C MET A 53 -0.76 -14.56 -3.67
N LEU A 54 -0.20 -14.03 -4.76
CA LEU A 54 -0.75 -14.18 -6.11
C LEU A 54 -0.41 -15.53 -6.75
N GLU A 55 0.73 -16.14 -6.41
CA GLU A 55 1.08 -17.50 -6.84
C GLU A 55 0.33 -18.60 -6.07
N ALA A 56 -0.23 -18.27 -4.91
CA ALA A 56 -1.07 -19.19 -4.13
C ALA A 56 -2.49 -19.37 -4.71
N VAL A 57 -2.82 -18.65 -5.80
CA VAL A 57 -4.08 -18.76 -6.52
C VAL A 57 -3.82 -19.00 -8.01
N GLU A 58 -4.76 -19.65 -8.69
CA GLU A 58 -4.67 -19.81 -10.14
C GLU A 58 -5.16 -18.54 -10.83
N LEU A 59 -4.23 -17.75 -11.38
CA LEU A 59 -4.55 -16.56 -12.16
C LEU A 59 -4.83 -16.93 -13.63
N PRO A 60 -5.97 -16.50 -14.21
CA PRO A 60 -6.26 -16.71 -15.62
C PRO A 60 -5.17 -16.15 -16.53
N LYS A 61 -4.82 -16.93 -17.57
CA LYS A 61 -3.85 -16.51 -18.60
C LYS A 61 -4.28 -15.27 -19.39
N THR A 62 -5.54 -14.87 -19.28
CA THR A 62 -6.08 -13.66 -19.91
C THR A 62 -5.72 -12.38 -19.15
N ILE A 63 -5.29 -12.47 -17.89
CA ILE A 63 -4.93 -11.30 -17.10
C ILE A 63 -3.61 -10.72 -17.59
N ASN A 64 -3.68 -9.46 -18.02
CA ASN A 64 -2.55 -8.58 -18.30
C ASN A 64 -2.84 -7.26 -17.58
N TRP A 65 -2.27 -7.10 -16.38
CA TRP A 65 -2.56 -6.00 -15.48
C TRP A 65 -1.34 -5.67 -14.61
N ALA A 66 -1.19 -4.42 -14.19
CA ALA A 66 -0.11 -4.03 -13.30
C ALA A 66 -0.54 -3.05 -12.21
N PHE A 67 0.22 -3.07 -11.12
CA PHE A 67 0.23 -2.11 -10.04
C PHE A 67 1.59 -1.43 -10.03
N THR A 68 1.64 -0.11 -9.93
CA THR A 68 2.88 0.62 -9.65
C THR A 68 2.61 1.75 -8.68
N GLU A 69 3.35 1.80 -7.59
CA GLU A 69 3.39 2.95 -6.70
C GLU A 69 4.74 3.66 -6.87
N ASP A 70 4.73 4.88 -7.39
CA ASP A 70 5.92 5.70 -7.62
C ASP A 70 5.90 6.93 -6.72
N TYR A 71 6.72 6.93 -5.67
CA TYR A 71 6.75 8.02 -4.70
C TYR A 71 7.75 9.09 -5.13
N THR A 72 7.23 10.28 -5.40
CA THR A 72 8.04 11.46 -5.73
C THR A 72 8.58 12.12 -4.47
N HIS A 73 9.70 12.82 -4.59
CA HIS A 73 10.35 13.51 -3.47
C HIS A 73 10.66 12.63 -2.23
N PRO A 74 11.11 11.37 -2.39
CA PRO A 74 11.52 10.57 -1.25
C PRO A 74 12.79 11.18 -0.62
N PRO A 75 13.00 11.03 0.71
CA PRO A 75 14.25 11.39 1.33
C PRO A 75 15.44 10.73 0.64
N GLN A 76 16.55 11.46 0.47
CA GLN A 76 17.72 10.98 -0.27
C GLN A 76 18.25 9.64 0.23
N ARG A 77 18.13 9.37 1.55
CA ARG A 77 18.53 8.10 2.17
C ARG A 77 17.78 6.88 1.60
N LEU A 78 16.56 7.06 1.08
CA LEU A 78 15.79 5.99 0.46
C LEU A 78 16.26 5.70 -0.97
N MET A 79 16.97 6.62 -1.62
CA MET A 79 17.38 6.52 -3.03
C MET A 79 18.78 5.89 -3.23
N GLY A 80 19.26 5.12 -2.25
CA GLY A 80 20.57 4.48 -2.29
C GLY A 80 20.75 3.47 -3.43
N GLY A 81 22.01 3.22 -3.78
CA GLY A 81 22.41 2.12 -4.69
C GLY A 81 21.91 2.26 -6.13
N GLY A 82 21.84 3.50 -6.65
CA GLY A 82 21.50 3.78 -8.05
C GLY A 82 20.01 3.70 -8.39
N ARG A 83 19.11 3.68 -7.38
CA ARG A 83 17.66 3.70 -7.60
C ARG A 83 17.26 4.98 -8.33
N THR A 84 16.38 4.84 -9.32
CA THR A 84 15.75 5.98 -10.02
C THR A 84 14.31 6.22 -9.54
N HIS A 85 13.69 5.22 -8.90
CA HIS A 85 12.34 5.30 -8.34
C HIS A 85 12.32 4.80 -6.89
N SER A 86 11.46 5.43 -6.07
CA SER A 86 11.10 4.95 -4.73
C SER A 86 9.70 4.36 -4.81
N GLY A 87 9.56 3.08 -4.50
CA GLY A 87 8.30 2.36 -4.66
C GLY A 87 8.50 0.95 -5.17
N TYR A 88 7.44 0.32 -5.63
CA TYR A 88 7.48 -1.06 -6.13
C TYR A 88 6.38 -1.28 -7.17
N TYR A 89 6.51 -2.38 -7.91
CA TYR A 89 5.50 -2.81 -8.87
C TYR A 89 5.05 -4.24 -8.63
N ILE A 90 3.83 -4.54 -9.08
CA ILE A 90 3.31 -5.89 -9.25
C ILE A 90 2.80 -5.97 -10.68
N MET A 91 3.22 -6.98 -11.42
CA MET A 91 2.81 -7.19 -12.80
C MET A 91 2.30 -8.61 -12.97
N VAL A 92 1.06 -8.73 -13.46
CA VAL A 92 0.50 -9.99 -13.93
C VAL A 92 0.45 -9.94 -15.44
N LYS A 93 1.27 -10.76 -16.10
CA LYS A 93 1.33 -10.84 -17.56
C LYS A 93 1.05 -12.27 -18.00
N ASN A 94 -0.02 -12.45 -18.77
CA ASN A 94 -0.55 -13.76 -19.15
C ASN A 94 -0.75 -14.71 -17.95
N GLY A 95 -1.31 -14.18 -16.85
CA GLY A 95 -1.52 -14.92 -15.60
C GLY A 95 -0.24 -15.24 -14.81
N LYS A 96 0.94 -14.77 -15.24
CA LYS A 96 2.20 -14.94 -14.48
C LYS A 96 2.53 -13.69 -13.69
N VAL A 97 2.92 -13.87 -12.45
CA VAL A 97 3.25 -12.79 -11.52
C VAL A 97 4.75 -12.45 -11.61
N SER A 98 5.05 -11.17 -11.55
CA SER A 98 6.40 -10.65 -11.29
C SER A 98 6.26 -9.37 -10.49
N ALA A 99 7.14 -9.15 -9.52
CA ALA A 99 7.13 -7.95 -8.69
C ALA A 99 8.56 -7.68 -8.23
N ALA A 100 8.90 -6.40 -8.07
CA ALA A 100 10.16 -5.98 -7.47
C ALA A 100 10.06 -4.53 -6.97
N ASP A 101 11.10 -4.11 -6.27
CA ASP A 101 11.38 -2.69 -6.00
C ASP A 101 11.51 -1.87 -7.29
N GLY A 102 11.16 -0.60 -7.20
CA GLY A 102 11.20 0.37 -8.29
C GLY A 102 10.02 0.25 -9.26
N ILE A 103 10.15 0.93 -10.40
CA ILE A 103 9.13 0.98 -11.45
C ILE A 103 9.80 0.66 -12.78
N ILE A 104 9.28 -0.33 -13.49
CA ILE A 104 9.79 -0.72 -14.81
C ILE A 104 8.83 -0.27 -15.93
N PRO A 105 9.34 0.12 -17.11
CA PRO A 105 8.50 0.53 -18.24
C PRO A 105 7.49 -0.54 -18.67
N GLU A 106 7.84 -1.82 -18.56
CA GLU A 106 6.96 -2.93 -18.96
C GLU A 106 5.70 -3.01 -18.09
N ALA A 107 5.83 -2.87 -16.77
CA ALA A 107 4.69 -2.83 -15.85
C ALA A 107 3.85 -1.57 -16.09
N ARG A 108 4.51 -0.41 -16.29
CA ARG A 108 3.85 0.88 -16.52
C ARG A 108 3.06 0.95 -17.84
N ALA A 109 3.39 0.08 -18.80
CA ALA A 109 2.72 0.02 -20.10
C ALA A 109 1.44 -0.83 -20.10
N LEU A 110 1.22 -1.68 -19.09
CA LEU A 110 -0.01 -2.47 -18.98
C LEU A 110 -1.15 -1.63 -18.40
N PRO A 111 -2.42 -1.89 -18.77
CA PRO A 111 -3.55 -1.31 -18.05
C PRO A 111 -3.50 -1.69 -16.58
N GLY A 112 -3.65 -0.73 -15.68
CA GLY A 112 -3.36 -0.99 -14.28
C GLY A 112 -3.84 0.04 -13.28
N PHE A 113 -3.45 -0.19 -12.03
CA PHE A 113 -3.46 0.81 -10.97
C PHE A 113 -2.06 1.40 -10.86
N HIS A 114 -1.85 2.55 -11.50
CA HIS A 114 -0.59 3.26 -11.47
C HIS A 114 -0.78 4.56 -10.71
N VAL A 115 -0.03 4.74 -9.63
CA VAL A 115 -0.07 5.99 -8.87
C VAL A 115 1.30 6.62 -8.78
N GLN A 116 1.31 7.95 -8.87
CA GLN A 116 2.47 8.78 -8.58
C GLN A 116 2.05 9.95 -7.71
N LEU A 117 2.69 10.09 -6.55
CA LEU A 117 2.34 11.08 -5.52
C LEU A 117 3.56 11.42 -4.67
N PRO A 118 3.56 12.56 -3.95
CA PRO A 118 4.61 12.86 -2.99
C PRO A 118 4.72 11.81 -1.90
N TRP A 119 5.96 11.39 -1.59
CA TRP A 119 6.25 10.40 -0.56
C TRP A 119 5.64 10.79 0.79
N ALA A 120 5.91 12.02 1.24
CA ALA A 120 5.49 12.47 2.57
C ALA A 120 3.96 12.54 2.73
N TYR A 121 3.23 12.71 1.62
CA TYR A 121 1.77 12.79 1.64
C TYR A 121 1.11 11.47 2.08
N ILE A 122 1.75 10.32 1.83
CA ILE A 122 1.17 9.00 2.11
C ILE A 122 1.96 8.13 3.09
N ALA A 123 3.27 8.40 3.27
CA ALA A 123 4.18 7.49 3.95
C ALA A 123 3.74 7.10 5.37
N ASN A 124 3.21 8.03 6.16
CA ASN A 124 2.88 7.72 7.55
C ASN A 124 1.61 6.88 7.71
N GLN A 125 0.54 7.23 6.98
CA GLN A 125 -0.72 6.49 7.04
C GLN A 125 -0.70 5.15 6.32
N SER A 126 0.32 4.87 5.51
CA SER A 126 0.57 3.52 4.98
C SER A 126 1.06 2.54 6.05
N GLY A 127 1.53 3.04 7.20
CA GLY A 127 1.93 2.21 8.33
C GLY A 127 0.80 1.94 9.33
N ALA A 128 -0.45 2.24 8.99
CA ALA A 128 -1.62 1.96 9.83
C ALA A 128 -2.30 0.67 9.37
N LEU A 129 -2.72 -0.17 10.34
CA LEU A 129 -3.52 -1.36 10.06
C LEU A 129 -5.00 -0.99 9.99
N TYR A 130 -5.69 -1.48 8.96
CA TYR A 130 -7.13 -1.27 8.82
C TYR A 130 -7.82 -2.36 7.98
N GLY A 131 -9.09 -2.60 8.32
CA GLY A 131 -10.09 -3.21 7.44
C GLY A 131 -10.90 -2.14 6.70
N LYS A 132 -12.04 -2.51 6.12
CA LYS A 132 -12.87 -1.63 5.30
C LYS A 132 -13.31 -0.34 5.99
N GLU A 133 -13.73 -0.40 7.25
CA GLU A 133 -14.15 0.79 8.00
C GLU A 133 -12.99 1.78 8.17
N GLY A 134 -11.81 1.27 8.51
CA GLY A 134 -10.61 2.09 8.63
C GLY A 134 -10.17 2.65 7.28
N GLN A 135 -10.32 1.92 6.17
CA GLN A 135 -10.07 2.48 4.83
C GLN A 135 -10.98 3.68 4.55
N LEU A 136 -12.27 3.57 4.84
CA LEU A 136 -13.23 4.67 4.64
C LEU A 136 -12.88 5.88 5.50
N GLN A 137 -12.46 5.66 6.75
CA GLN A 137 -12.04 6.75 7.63
C GLN A 137 -10.72 7.39 7.16
N ARG A 138 -9.73 6.58 6.77
CA ARG A 138 -8.47 7.06 6.20
C ARG A 138 -8.70 7.93 4.97
N SER A 139 -9.61 7.54 4.07
CA SER A 139 -9.96 8.36 2.89
C SER A 139 -10.59 9.70 3.26
N LYS A 140 -11.39 9.77 4.34
CA LYS A 140 -11.94 11.05 4.83
C LYS A 140 -10.84 11.93 5.40
N ASP A 141 -9.96 11.35 6.22
CA ASP A 141 -8.84 12.06 6.83
C ASP A 141 -7.87 12.61 5.75
N GLU A 142 -7.56 11.81 4.72
CA GLU A 142 -6.74 12.23 3.57
C GLU A 142 -7.39 13.36 2.77
N ALA A 143 -8.72 13.32 2.59
CA ALA A 143 -9.44 14.40 1.94
C ALA A 143 -9.36 15.71 2.75
N LEU A 144 -9.44 15.64 4.08
CA LEU A 144 -9.27 16.80 4.97
C LEU A 144 -7.83 17.32 4.95
N LEU A 145 -6.82 16.44 4.93
CA LEU A 145 -5.42 16.82 4.76
C LEU A 145 -5.22 17.59 3.45
N MET A 146 -5.68 17.05 2.33
CA MET A 146 -5.58 17.71 1.02
C MET A 146 -6.28 19.08 1.03
N ALA A 147 -7.52 19.15 1.54
CA ALA A 147 -8.28 20.41 1.60
C ALA A 147 -7.54 21.49 2.42
N SER A 148 -6.95 21.11 3.56
CA SER A 148 -6.19 22.02 4.41
C SER A 148 -4.93 22.54 3.72
N ILE A 149 -4.24 21.70 2.97
CA ILE A 149 -3.06 22.09 2.18
C ILE A 149 -3.46 23.05 1.05
N VAL A 150 -4.55 22.76 0.33
CA VAL A 150 -5.08 23.62 -0.74
C VAL A 150 -5.44 25.00 -0.18
N GLU A 151 -6.15 25.05 0.95
CA GLU A 151 -6.52 26.30 1.62
C GLU A 151 -5.27 27.11 2.01
N TYR A 152 -4.28 26.46 2.62
CA TYR A 152 -3.04 27.10 3.04
C TYR A 152 -2.22 27.67 1.88
N LEU A 153 -2.12 26.93 0.78
CA LEU A 153 -1.32 27.33 -0.39
C LEU A 153 -2.08 28.22 -1.38
N GLY A 154 -3.41 28.30 -1.28
CA GLY A 154 -4.25 29.05 -2.20
C GLY A 154 -4.25 28.50 -3.64
N ARG A 155 -4.05 27.19 -3.83
CA ARG A 155 -4.03 26.54 -5.16
C ARG A 155 -4.59 25.11 -5.14
N ASP A 156 -5.39 24.77 -6.14
CA ASP A 156 -6.13 23.49 -6.22
C ASP A 156 -5.25 22.26 -6.52
N ASN A 157 -4.09 22.44 -7.16
CA ASN A 157 -3.13 21.36 -7.44
C ASN A 157 -1.83 21.60 -6.64
N PRO A 158 -1.83 21.34 -5.32
CA PRO A 158 -0.74 21.75 -4.45
C PRO A 158 0.57 20.99 -4.71
N PHE A 159 0.50 19.82 -5.34
CA PHE A 159 1.66 18.96 -5.62
C PHE A 159 2.06 18.93 -7.09
N ASN A 160 1.47 19.78 -7.95
CA ASN A 160 1.70 19.77 -9.40
C ASN A 160 1.48 18.36 -10.02
N LEU A 161 0.45 17.66 -9.55
CA LEU A 161 0.10 16.34 -10.06
C LEU A 161 -0.23 16.40 -11.57
N PRO A 162 0.01 15.31 -12.32
CA PRO A 162 -0.42 15.20 -13.70
C PRO A 162 -1.91 15.46 -13.88
N ILE A 163 -2.26 16.06 -15.02
CA ILE A 163 -3.64 16.27 -15.43
C ILE A 163 -4.12 15.05 -16.20
N ASN A 164 -5.20 14.43 -15.75
CA ASN A 164 -5.81 13.28 -16.39
C ASN A 164 -6.64 13.68 -17.63
N ASN A 165 -7.20 12.68 -18.32
CA ASN A 165 -8.02 12.89 -19.52
C ASN A 165 -9.33 13.66 -19.27
N GLU A 166 -9.74 13.86 -18.00
CA GLU A 166 -10.88 14.70 -17.61
C GLU A 166 -10.48 16.16 -17.30
N GLY A 167 -9.21 16.52 -17.46
CA GLY A 167 -8.71 17.85 -17.14
C GLY A 167 -8.50 18.08 -15.64
N LYS A 168 -8.43 17.03 -14.82
CA LYS A 168 -8.26 17.11 -13.36
C LYS A 168 -6.88 16.62 -12.92
N ALA A 169 -6.31 17.29 -11.91
CA ALA A 169 -5.12 16.82 -11.22
C ALA A 169 -5.38 15.44 -10.58
N SER A 170 -4.48 14.50 -10.81
CA SER A 170 -4.66 13.10 -10.39
C SER A 170 -3.33 12.45 -10.09
N TYR A 171 -3.28 11.68 -9.00
CA TYR A 171 -2.18 10.76 -8.73
C TYR A 171 -2.29 9.49 -9.59
N MET A 172 -3.49 9.14 -10.08
CA MET A 172 -3.70 8.02 -11.00
C MET A 172 -3.15 8.34 -12.38
N LEU A 173 -2.33 7.45 -12.91
CA LEU A 173 -1.71 7.58 -14.21
C LEU A 173 -2.27 6.56 -15.23
N GLU A 174 -2.38 6.99 -16.48
CA GLU A 174 -2.80 6.14 -17.60
C GLU A 174 -1.71 5.13 -18.02
N PRO A 175 -2.04 3.95 -18.57
CA PRO A 175 -3.39 3.47 -18.86
C PRO A 175 -4.08 2.87 -17.62
N ILE A 176 -5.26 3.39 -17.27
CA ILE A 176 -6.05 2.86 -16.16
C ILE A 176 -6.74 1.56 -16.59
N GLY A 177 -6.54 0.50 -15.81
CA GLY A 177 -7.16 -0.82 -16.04
C GLY A 177 -8.08 -1.23 -14.90
N PRO A 178 -9.16 -2.00 -15.17
CA PRO A 178 -10.02 -2.52 -14.12
C PRO A 178 -9.21 -3.47 -13.21
N TRP A 179 -9.51 -3.45 -11.92
CA TRP A 179 -8.88 -4.37 -10.96
C TRP A 179 -9.37 -5.81 -11.22
N PRO A 180 -8.49 -6.76 -11.60
CA PRO A 180 -8.93 -8.14 -11.84
C PRO A 180 -9.44 -8.76 -10.55
N ALA A 181 -10.61 -9.42 -10.60
CA ALA A 181 -11.26 -9.93 -9.40
C ALA A 181 -10.40 -10.97 -8.67
N GLU A 182 -9.66 -11.80 -9.40
CA GLU A 182 -8.73 -12.79 -8.85
C GLU A 182 -7.58 -12.13 -8.10
N VAL A 183 -7.00 -11.08 -8.69
CA VAL A 183 -5.93 -10.29 -8.06
C VAL A 183 -6.46 -9.61 -6.80
N GLY A 184 -7.62 -8.95 -6.89
CA GLY A 184 -8.26 -8.28 -5.75
C GLY A 184 -8.58 -9.21 -4.60
N ARG A 185 -9.18 -10.37 -4.86
CA ARG A 185 -9.45 -11.36 -3.80
C ARG A 185 -8.17 -11.86 -3.15
N ALA A 186 -7.12 -12.14 -3.94
CA ALA A 186 -5.87 -12.66 -3.41
C ALA A 186 -5.15 -11.63 -2.52
N VAL A 187 -5.03 -10.38 -2.96
CA VAL A 187 -4.30 -9.36 -2.19
C VAL A 187 -5.11 -8.79 -1.02
N ALA A 188 -6.43 -8.95 -0.99
CA ALA A 188 -7.28 -8.54 0.12
C ALA A 188 -7.59 -9.68 1.11
N ASP A 189 -7.04 -10.88 0.90
CA ASP A 189 -7.33 -12.04 1.75
C ASP A 189 -6.95 -11.78 3.22
N GLY A 190 -7.93 -11.92 4.13
CA GLY A 190 -7.79 -11.63 5.55
C GLY A 190 -7.63 -10.14 5.92
N SER A 191 -8.02 -9.22 5.03
CA SER A 191 -7.85 -7.76 5.27
C SER A 191 -8.54 -7.23 6.51
N GLU A 192 -9.73 -7.77 6.83
CA GLU A 192 -10.51 -7.31 7.98
C GLU A 192 -9.87 -7.73 9.30
N GLU A 193 -9.10 -8.82 9.29
CA GLU A 193 -8.40 -9.37 10.45
C GLU A 193 -6.94 -8.91 10.55
N GLY A 194 -6.54 -7.92 9.75
CA GLY A 194 -5.19 -7.35 9.78
C GLY A 194 -4.17 -8.02 8.85
N ASN A 195 -4.63 -8.87 7.92
CA ASN A 195 -3.82 -9.39 6.80
C ASN A 195 -4.11 -8.62 5.50
N GLY A 196 -3.87 -9.20 4.34
CA GLY A 196 -3.97 -8.50 3.06
C GLY A 196 -2.75 -7.62 2.82
N LEU A 197 -2.47 -7.35 1.54
CA LEU A 197 -1.21 -6.76 1.11
C LEU A 197 -0.94 -5.39 1.75
N HIS A 198 -1.96 -4.56 1.95
CA HIS A 198 -1.78 -3.25 2.59
C HIS A 198 -1.40 -3.37 4.07
N ASN A 199 -1.98 -4.30 4.83
CA ASN A 199 -1.60 -4.50 6.24
C ASN A 199 -0.26 -5.23 6.38
N ILE A 200 0.07 -6.13 5.44
CA ILE A 200 1.41 -6.73 5.32
C ILE A 200 2.44 -5.62 5.10
N ALA A 201 2.20 -4.74 4.13
CA ALA A 201 3.07 -3.60 3.84
C ALA A 201 3.21 -2.66 5.05
N ALA A 202 2.11 -2.40 5.77
CA ALA A 202 2.12 -1.61 7.00
C ALA A 202 2.96 -2.26 8.11
N THR A 203 2.89 -3.58 8.27
CA THR A 203 3.66 -4.33 9.30
C THR A 203 5.15 -4.40 8.97
N LEU A 204 5.49 -4.43 7.68
CA LEU A 204 6.87 -4.38 7.19
C LEU A 204 7.50 -2.98 7.34
N GLN A 205 6.71 -1.94 7.61
CA GLN A 205 7.16 -0.56 7.63
C GLN A 205 7.75 -0.14 8.98
N THR A 206 8.95 0.44 8.96
CA THR A 206 9.50 1.23 10.07
C THR A 206 9.01 2.68 9.99
N ALA A 207 8.80 3.30 11.15
CA ALA A 207 8.42 4.71 11.22
C ALA A 207 9.52 5.63 10.65
N SER A 208 9.11 6.62 9.86
CA SER A 208 10.02 7.63 9.31
C SER A 208 10.16 8.84 10.26
N PRO A 209 11.38 9.38 10.43
CA PRO A 209 11.66 10.46 11.38
C PRO A 209 10.87 11.75 11.09
N GLU A 210 10.48 12.00 9.84
CA GLU A 210 9.71 13.18 9.42
C GLU A 210 8.35 13.32 10.12
N PHE A 211 7.81 12.23 10.67
CA PHE A 211 6.46 12.21 11.26
C PHE A 211 6.44 12.13 12.78
N VAL A 212 7.58 11.95 13.45
CA VAL A 212 7.66 11.64 14.90
C VAL A 212 6.94 12.67 15.78
N ASN A 213 6.98 13.94 15.40
CA ASN A 213 6.39 15.05 16.17
C ASN A 213 5.18 15.69 15.49
N LEU A 214 4.67 15.10 14.40
CA LEU A 214 3.52 15.67 13.71
C LEU A 214 2.22 15.27 14.41
N PRO A 215 1.23 16.17 14.50
CA PRO A 215 -0.12 15.80 14.86
C PRO A 215 -0.69 14.88 13.76
N VAL A 216 -1.23 13.74 14.18
CA VAL A 216 -1.75 12.70 13.26
C VAL A 216 -3.05 12.11 13.80
N THR A 217 -3.91 11.62 12.91
CA THR A 217 -5.11 10.86 13.29
C THR A 217 -4.75 9.48 13.83
N SER A 218 -5.74 8.74 14.35
CA SER A 218 -5.54 7.34 14.76
C SER A 218 -5.07 6.42 13.63
N LEU A 219 -5.37 6.79 12.38
CA LEU A 219 -4.91 6.12 11.16
C LEU A 219 -3.65 6.76 10.58
N ARG A 220 -2.92 7.52 11.41
CA ARG A 220 -1.61 8.11 11.11
C ARG A 220 -1.62 9.14 9.98
N VAL A 221 -2.77 9.65 9.56
CA VAL A 221 -2.86 10.74 8.59
C VAL A 221 -2.45 12.05 9.26
N PRO A 222 -1.49 12.82 8.72
CA PRO A 222 -1.12 14.13 9.28
C PRO A 222 -2.31 15.10 9.38
N ILE A 223 -2.42 15.82 10.50
CA ILE A 223 -3.47 16.83 10.72
C ILE A 223 -2.89 18.22 10.48
N PHE A 224 -2.93 18.68 9.23
CA PHE A 224 -2.22 19.88 8.79
C PHE A 224 -2.58 21.16 9.56
N ASN A 225 -3.85 21.34 9.94
CA ASN A 225 -4.31 22.53 10.67
C ASN A 225 -3.85 22.59 12.12
N GLU A 226 -3.40 21.46 12.69
CA GLU A 226 -2.85 21.40 14.04
C GLU A 226 -1.32 21.54 14.05
N MET A 227 -0.68 21.54 12.88
CA MET A 227 0.76 21.73 12.76
C MET A 227 1.15 23.18 13.09
N THR A 228 2.31 23.35 13.73
CA THR A 228 2.98 24.65 13.79
C THR A 228 3.41 25.09 12.38
N GLU A 229 3.71 26.37 12.17
CA GLU A 229 4.17 26.84 10.86
C GLU A 229 5.47 26.13 10.41
N ASP A 230 6.43 25.92 11.31
CA ASP A 230 7.66 25.17 11.00
C ASP A 230 7.36 23.73 10.57
N GLN A 231 6.37 23.08 11.21
CA GLN A 231 5.92 21.74 10.84
C GLN A 231 5.23 21.72 9.47
N LYS A 232 4.38 22.70 9.16
CA LYS A 232 3.74 22.84 7.85
C LYS A 232 4.78 23.00 6.75
N VAL A 233 5.74 23.92 6.94
CA VAL A 233 6.83 24.16 5.99
C VAL A 233 7.67 22.90 5.79
N SER A 234 8.02 22.21 6.86
CA SER A 234 8.81 20.97 6.80
C SER A 234 8.06 19.85 6.07
N PHE A 235 6.78 19.66 6.38
CA PHE A 235 5.92 18.64 5.75
C PHE A 235 5.70 18.93 4.26
N LEU A 236 5.40 20.17 3.90
CA LEU A 236 5.22 20.59 2.51
C LEU A 236 6.52 20.48 1.70
N SER A 237 7.65 20.83 2.30
CA SER A 237 8.97 20.62 1.68
C SER A 237 9.24 19.14 1.41
N ALA A 238 8.87 18.26 2.35
CA ALA A 238 8.96 16.81 2.16
C ALA A 238 7.96 16.26 1.11
N CYS A 239 6.88 16.99 0.84
CA CYS A 239 5.97 16.75 -0.29
C CYS A 239 6.47 17.35 -1.63
N GLY A 240 7.66 17.97 -1.67
CA GLY A 240 8.18 18.61 -2.88
C GLY A 240 7.58 19.98 -3.19
N VAL A 241 6.90 20.61 -2.22
CA VAL A 241 6.33 21.94 -2.36
C VAL A 241 7.35 22.98 -1.93
N GLN A 242 7.67 23.90 -2.83
CA GLN A 242 8.45 25.10 -2.52
C GLN A 242 7.54 26.14 -1.87
N ILE A 243 7.95 26.67 -0.72
CA ILE A 243 7.28 27.75 0.02
C ILE A 243 8.18 28.98 0.01
#